data_AF-A0A9P6VTS5-F1
#
_entry.id   AF-A0A9P6VTS5-F1
#
_cell.length_a   1.000
_cell.length_b   1.000
_cell.length_c   1.000
_cell.angle_alpha   90.00
_cell.angle_beta   90.00
_cell.angle_gamma   90.00
#
_symmetry.space_group_name_H-M   'P 1'
#
loop_
_entity.id
_entity.type
_entity.pdbx_description
1 polymer ?
#
loop_
_entity_poly.entity_id
_entity_poly.type
_entity_poly.pdbx_seq_one_letter_code
_entity_poly.pdbx_strand_id
1 'polypeptide(L)'
;MSDVQKTVPSGVYAPLYTFFHEDEPLDLEAFKQHVKWVASAGVGIVALGSSGEAVHLSHDERREVLLAARQVLDSDASLAAIPLIAGTPASSTRETIELTRQAAECGADFAMVITPGYFAGALTRAAIKQFFTDVAEASLFLDGAGCITGLANLAPKTCMKLYKATTEYLQSPTAEALDEVRRLQGIVSRGDWPVIKGGIAGPKYVLDRIRGYGGAPRRPLLPMEAKDGEKMLAALQEILDHEKTL
;
A
#
# COMPACT_ATOMS: atom_id res chain seq x y z
N MET A 1 -14.66 -13.67 26.67
CA MET A 1 -13.22 -13.59 26.28
C MET A 1 -12.99 -12.14 25.92
N SER A 2 -11.99 -11.49 26.52
CA SER A 2 -11.78 -10.04 26.41
C SER A 2 -11.72 -9.62 24.94
N ASP A 3 -12.70 -8.82 24.50
CA ASP A 3 -12.69 -8.11 23.22
C ASP A 3 -11.52 -7.14 23.23
N VAL A 4 -10.35 -7.63 22.83
CA VAL A 4 -9.23 -6.74 22.49
C VAL A 4 -9.58 -6.15 21.14
N GLN A 5 -10.04 -4.91 21.15
CA GLN A 5 -10.15 -4.04 19.99
C GLN A 5 -8.85 -4.17 19.17
N LYS A 6 -8.94 -4.78 17.99
CA LYS A 6 -7.81 -4.85 17.04
C LYS A 6 -7.52 -3.42 16.58
N THR A 7 -6.34 -2.91 16.89
CA THR A 7 -5.85 -1.61 16.39
C THR A 7 -4.86 -1.84 15.26
N VAL A 8 -4.73 -0.88 14.36
CA VAL A 8 -3.75 -0.96 13.27
C VAL A 8 -2.36 -0.83 13.91
N PRO A 9 -1.49 -1.85 13.82
CA PRO A 9 -0.19 -1.79 14.46
C PRO A 9 0.64 -0.58 14.00
N SER A 10 1.43 0.02 14.88
CA SER A 10 2.38 1.05 14.46
C SER A 10 3.40 0.46 13.47
N GLY A 11 3.68 1.16 12.37
CA GLY A 11 4.60 0.68 11.35
C GLY A 11 4.50 1.42 10.02
N VAL A 12 5.21 0.89 9.03
CA VAL A 12 5.13 1.35 7.63
C VAL A 12 4.20 0.42 6.87
N TYR A 13 3.38 1.02 6.02
CA TYR A 13 2.40 0.34 5.19
C TYR A 13 2.60 0.66 3.70
N ALA A 14 2.60 -0.35 2.84
CA ALA A 14 2.73 -0.17 1.40
C ALA A 14 1.36 -0.28 0.71
N PRO A 15 0.90 0.75 -0.03
CA PRO A 15 -0.25 0.65 -0.92
C PRO A 15 0.18 -0.13 -2.17
N LEU A 16 -0.07 -1.44 -2.16
CA LEU A 16 0.42 -2.36 -3.19
C LEU A 16 -0.19 -2.06 -4.55
N TYR A 17 0.63 -2.24 -5.60
CA TYR A 17 0.17 -2.27 -6.98
C TYR A 17 -0.51 -3.61 -7.29
N THR A 18 -1.52 -3.57 -8.16
CA THR A 18 -2.10 -4.76 -8.79
C THR A 18 -1.41 -5.00 -10.12
N PHE A 19 -1.07 -6.24 -10.46
CA PHE A 19 -0.32 -6.57 -11.68
C PHE A 19 -1.25 -7.21 -12.72
N PHE A 20 -0.92 -7.02 -13.99
CA PHE A 20 -1.74 -7.47 -15.11
C PHE A 20 -0.86 -8.07 -16.22
N HIS A 21 -1.40 -9.05 -16.93
CA HIS A 21 -0.83 -9.51 -18.20
C HIS A 21 -1.20 -8.55 -19.35
N GLU A 22 -0.68 -8.79 -20.56
CA GLU A 22 -0.81 -7.90 -21.73
C GLU A 22 -2.27 -7.59 -22.11
N ASP A 23 -3.17 -8.58 -22.04
CA ASP A 23 -4.60 -8.43 -22.31
C ASP A 23 -5.41 -7.97 -21.08
N GLU A 24 -4.73 -7.46 -20.05
CA GLU A 24 -5.27 -6.94 -18.80
C GLU A 24 -5.90 -7.95 -17.79
N PRO A 25 -5.81 -9.30 -17.87
CA PRO A 25 -6.20 -10.14 -16.75
C PRO A 25 -5.21 -10.01 -15.59
N LEU A 26 -5.65 -10.32 -14.37
CA LEU A 26 -4.82 -10.27 -13.17
C LEU A 26 -3.59 -11.20 -13.29
N ASP A 27 -2.41 -10.65 -12.98
CA ASP A 27 -1.20 -11.43 -12.74
C ASP A 27 -1.07 -11.69 -11.23
N LEU A 28 -1.81 -12.68 -10.75
CA LEU A 28 -1.83 -13.03 -9.32
C LEU A 28 -0.50 -13.62 -8.85
N GLU A 29 0.31 -14.21 -9.73
CA GLU A 29 1.61 -14.77 -9.36
C GLU A 29 2.63 -13.66 -9.11
N ALA A 30 2.70 -12.65 -9.97
CA ALA A 30 3.47 -11.43 -9.71
C ALA A 30 3.00 -10.74 -8.42
N PHE A 31 1.68 -10.66 -8.22
CA PHE A 31 1.11 -10.06 -7.01
C PHE A 31 1.55 -10.79 -5.74
N LYS A 32 1.43 -12.11 -5.70
CA LYS A 32 1.87 -12.92 -4.55
C LYS A 32 3.37 -12.79 -4.27
N GLN A 33 4.20 -12.78 -5.32
CA GLN A 33 5.64 -12.55 -5.18
C GLN A 33 5.93 -11.17 -4.57
N HIS A 34 5.19 -10.15 -4.98
CA HIS A 34 5.32 -8.80 -4.44
C HIS A 34 4.88 -8.71 -2.97
N VAL A 35 3.71 -9.27 -2.63
CA VAL A 35 3.21 -9.36 -1.25
C VAL A 35 4.25 -10.02 -0.35
N LYS A 36 4.78 -11.18 -0.74
CA LYS A 36 5.77 -11.92 0.06
C LYS A 36 7.00 -11.07 0.32
N TRP A 37 7.52 -10.39 -0.70
CA TRP A 37 8.72 -9.56 -0.55
C TRP A 37 8.52 -8.38 0.38
N VAL A 38 7.42 -7.62 0.19
CA VAL A 38 7.12 -6.45 1.02
C VAL A 38 6.86 -6.88 2.46
N ALA A 39 6.03 -7.91 2.67
CA ALA A 39 5.71 -8.45 4.00
C ALA A 39 6.96 -8.98 4.73
N SER A 40 7.90 -9.62 4.02
CA SER A 40 9.15 -10.14 4.60
C SER A 40 10.05 -9.04 5.17
N ALA A 41 9.88 -7.78 4.77
CA ALA A 41 10.58 -6.64 5.36
C ALA A 41 9.91 -6.12 6.65
N GLY A 42 8.76 -6.68 7.04
CA GLY A 42 7.95 -6.18 8.16
C GLY A 42 6.99 -5.05 7.78
N VAL A 43 6.78 -4.79 6.49
CA VAL A 43 5.88 -3.73 6.00
C VAL A 43 4.44 -4.27 5.94
N GLY A 44 3.49 -3.52 6.51
CA GLY A 44 2.07 -3.82 6.44
C GLY A 44 1.52 -3.67 5.03
N ILE A 45 0.52 -4.49 4.68
CA ILE A 45 -0.01 -4.55 3.31
C ILE A 45 -1.28 -3.73 3.22
N VAL A 46 -1.33 -2.80 2.27
CA VAL A 46 -2.56 -2.10 1.88
C VAL A 46 -2.89 -2.48 0.44
N ALA A 47 -3.83 -3.40 0.27
CA ALA A 47 -4.32 -3.80 -1.06
C ALA A 47 -5.50 -2.91 -1.49
N LEU A 48 -5.78 -2.85 -2.79
CA LEU A 48 -6.98 -2.19 -3.33
C LEU A 48 -7.13 -0.70 -2.96
N GLY A 49 -6.01 0.02 -2.82
CA GLY A 49 -5.99 1.48 -2.83
C GLY A 49 -6.03 2.06 -4.25
N SER A 50 -5.81 3.38 -4.37
CA SER A 50 -5.60 4.03 -5.68
C SER A 50 -4.39 3.45 -6.42
N SER A 51 -3.28 3.21 -5.72
CA SER A 51 -2.10 2.52 -6.28
C SER A 51 -2.40 1.10 -6.73
N GLY A 52 -3.31 0.41 -6.04
CA GLY A 52 -3.80 -0.91 -6.43
C GLY A 52 -4.78 -0.88 -7.60
N GLU A 53 -5.05 0.30 -8.17
CA GLU A 53 -5.98 0.49 -9.29
C GLU A 53 -7.39 -0.03 -9.01
N ALA A 54 -7.84 0.00 -7.74
CA ALA A 54 -9.10 -0.59 -7.28
C ALA A 54 -10.32 -0.21 -8.12
N VAL A 55 -10.36 1.03 -8.60
CA VAL A 55 -11.44 1.56 -9.44
C VAL A 55 -11.53 0.92 -10.83
N HIS A 56 -10.45 0.28 -11.32
CA HIS A 56 -10.42 -0.46 -12.59
C HIS A 56 -10.70 -1.96 -12.42
N LEU A 57 -10.91 -2.42 -11.18
CA LEU A 57 -11.13 -3.83 -10.85
C LEU A 57 -12.61 -4.09 -10.59
N SER A 58 -13.12 -5.18 -11.15
CA SER A 58 -14.42 -5.74 -10.80
C SER A 58 -14.43 -6.25 -9.35
N HIS A 59 -15.62 -6.51 -8.80
CA HIS A 59 -15.73 -7.04 -7.43
C HIS A 59 -15.07 -8.42 -7.30
N ASP A 60 -15.21 -9.28 -8.31
CA ASP A 60 -14.58 -10.60 -8.31
C ASP A 60 -13.04 -10.50 -8.32
N GLU A 61 -12.49 -9.62 -9.16
CA GLU A 61 -11.05 -9.38 -9.20
C GLU A 61 -10.51 -8.80 -7.88
N ARG A 62 -11.25 -7.90 -7.23
CA ARG A 62 -10.90 -7.39 -5.91
C ARG A 62 -10.82 -8.53 -4.89
N ARG A 63 -11.78 -9.45 -4.92
CA ARG A 63 -11.79 -10.65 -4.07
C ARG A 63 -10.59 -11.56 -4.36
N GLU A 64 -10.26 -11.80 -5.63
CA GLU A 64 -9.09 -12.59 -6.01
C GLU A 64 -7.77 -11.98 -5.48
N VAL A 65 -7.61 -10.66 -5.59
CA VAL A 65 -6.45 -9.94 -5.05
C VAL A 65 -6.34 -10.11 -3.53
N LEU A 66 -7.44 -9.95 -2.79
CA LEU A 66 -7.42 -10.10 -1.32
C LEU A 66 -7.12 -11.54 -0.89
N LEU A 67 -7.75 -12.52 -1.54
CA LEU A 67 -7.48 -13.94 -1.27
C LEU A 67 -6.03 -14.31 -1.57
N ALA A 68 -5.46 -13.78 -2.66
CA ALA A 68 -4.05 -14.00 -2.99
C ALA A 68 -3.11 -13.39 -1.94
N ALA A 69 -3.39 -12.17 -1.45
CA ALA A 69 -2.61 -11.56 -0.37
C ALA A 69 -2.70 -12.40 0.92
N ARG A 70 -3.91 -12.75 1.35
CA ARG A 70 -4.15 -13.55 2.56
C ARG A 70 -3.45 -14.90 2.48
N GLN A 71 -3.55 -15.59 1.34
CA GLN A 71 -2.88 -16.87 1.10
C GLN A 71 -1.37 -16.77 1.33
N VAL A 72 -0.71 -15.70 0.86
CA VAL A 72 0.73 -15.50 1.06
C VAL A 72 1.05 -15.27 2.54
N LEU A 73 0.29 -14.40 3.21
CA LEU A 73 0.52 -14.07 4.61
C LEU A 73 0.28 -15.27 5.55
N ASP A 74 -0.61 -16.19 5.18
CA ASP A 74 -0.87 -17.42 5.94
C ASP A 74 0.09 -18.56 5.60
N SER A 75 0.79 -18.48 4.46
CA SER A 75 1.72 -19.53 4.02
C SER A 75 3.00 -19.62 4.86
N ASP A 76 3.31 -18.59 5.65
CA ASP A 76 4.52 -18.49 6.46
C ASP A 76 4.20 -17.87 7.82
N ALA A 77 4.46 -18.61 8.90
CA ALA A 77 4.18 -18.16 10.26
C ALA A 77 4.90 -16.85 10.63
N SER A 78 6.04 -16.54 9.98
CA SER A 78 6.75 -15.27 10.18
C SER A 78 6.00 -14.05 9.61
N LEU A 79 5.04 -14.27 8.71
CA LEU A 79 4.22 -13.24 8.08
C LEU A 79 2.83 -13.09 8.73
N ALA A 80 2.45 -13.98 9.65
CA ALA A 80 1.13 -14.00 10.26
C ALA A 80 0.78 -12.71 11.02
N ALA A 81 1.79 -11.97 11.50
CA ALA A 81 1.62 -10.70 12.20
C ALA A 81 1.53 -9.48 11.26
N ILE A 82 1.73 -9.66 9.95
CA ILE A 82 1.65 -8.58 8.98
C ILE A 82 0.18 -8.28 8.69
N PRO A 83 -0.31 -7.06 8.98
CA PRO A 83 -1.71 -6.71 8.76
C PRO A 83 -2.02 -6.62 7.26
N LEU A 84 -3.18 -7.16 6.87
CA LEU A 84 -3.78 -6.93 5.56
C LEU A 84 -4.89 -5.88 5.68
N ILE A 85 -4.62 -4.69 5.17
CA ILE A 85 -5.60 -3.60 5.05
C ILE A 85 -6.16 -3.63 3.62
N ALA A 86 -7.49 -3.69 3.49
CA ALA A 86 -8.18 -3.64 2.20
C ALA A 86 -8.77 -2.26 1.95
N GLY A 87 -8.40 -1.61 0.85
CA GLY A 87 -9.12 -0.45 0.35
C GLY A 87 -10.48 -0.87 -0.19
N THR A 88 -11.54 -0.21 0.26
CA THR A 88 -12.92 -0.46 -0.21
C THR A 88 -13.56 0.78 -0.84
N PRO A 89 -12.87 1.45 -1.79
CA PRO A 89 -13.42 2.62 -2.45
C PRO A 89 -14.61 2.22 -3.32
N ALA A 90 -15.68 3.00 -3.20
CA ALA A 90 -16.87 2.89 -4.02
C ALA A 90 -17.56 4.25 -4.16
N SER A 91 -18.49 4.36 -5.12
CA SER A 91 -19.21 5.61 -5.38
C SER A 91 -20.44 5.81 -4.48
N SER A 92 -20.82 4.81 -3.68
CA SER A 92 -21.98 4.88 -2.79
C SER A 92 -21.70 4.22 -1.44
N THR A 93 -22.34 4.71 -0.38
CA THR A 93 -22.25 4.12 0.96
C THR A 93 -22.62 2.64 0.96
N ARG A 94 -23.68 2.25 0.23
CA ARG A 94 -24.15 0.86 0.14
C ARG A 94 -23.06 -0.07 -0.40
N GLU A 95 -22.43 0.32 -1.51
CA GLU A 95 -21.37 -0.47 -2.14
C GLU A 95 -20.09 -0.47 -1.30
N THR A 96 -19.74 0.64 -0.64
CA THR A 96 -18.61 0.67 0.31
C THR A 96 -18.83 -0.34 1.44
N ILE A 97 -20.02 -0.40 2.04
CA ILE A 97 -20.34 -1.37 3.10
C ILE A 97 -20.24 -2.81 2.57
N GLU A 98 -20.75 -3.08 1.38
CA GLU A 98 -20.68 -4.40 0.75
C GLU A 98 -19.23 -4.84 0.52
N LEU A 99 -18.41 -3.97 -0.07
CA LEU A 99 -16.98 -4.24 -0.30
C LEU A 99 -16.21 -4.43 1.00
N THR A 100 -16.53 -3.66 2.06
CA THR A 100 -15.92 -3.84 3.38
C THR A 100 -16.26 -5.20 4.00
N ARG A 101 -17.50 -5.68 3.84
CA ARG A 101 -17.87 -7.03 4.29
C ARG A 101 -17.13 -8.11 3.49
N GLN A 102 -17.11 -7.99 2.16
CA GLN A 102 -16.38 -8.92 1.30
C GLN A 102 -14.88 -8.95 1.62
N ALA A 103 -14.29 -7.79 1.94
CA ALA A 103 -12.89 -7.72 2.34
C ALA A 103 -12.61 -8.50 3.62
N ALA A 104 -13.48 -8.37 4.63
CA ALA A 104 -13.39 -9.14 5.87
C ALA A 104 -13.55 -10.66 5.61
N GLU A 105 -14.49 -11.05 4.75
CA GLU A 105 -14.68 -12.46 4.32
C GLU A 105 -13.44 -13.03 3.61
N CYS A 106 -12.68 -12.19 2.91
CA CYS A 106 -11.41 -12.56 2.27
C CYS A 106 -10.21 -12.57 3.23
N GLY A 107 -10.42 -12.26 4.51
CA GLY A 107 -9.38 -12.28 5.54
C GLY A 107 -8.58 -10.98 5.69
N ALA A 108 -9.11 -9.84 5.24
CA ALA A 108 -8.55 -8.54 5.59
C ALA A 108 -8.73 -8.28 7.10
N ASP A 109 -7.69 -7.76 7.74
CA ASP A 109 -7.70 -7.37 9.15
C ASP A 109 -8.37 -6.02 9.36
N PHE A 110 -8.26 -5.13 8.37
CA PHE A 110 -8.78 -3.76 8.41
C PHE A 110 -9.29 -3.32 7.05
N ALA A 111 -10.19 -2.32 7.05
CA ALA A 111 -10.63 -1.65 5.84
C ALA A 111 -10.14 -0.19 5.80
N MET A 112 -9.74 0.28 4.62
CA MET A 112 -9.42 1.68 4.36
C MET A 112 -10.50 2.28 3.46
N VAL A 113 -11.20 3.29 3.96
CA VAL A 113 -12.31 3.92 3.26
C VAL A 113 -11.98 5.37 2.92
N ILE A 114 -12.20 5.74 1.67
CA ILE A 114 -12.10 7.11 1.17
C ILE A 114 -13.48 7.62 0.76
N THR A 115 -13.72 8.91 0.92
CA THR A 115 -14.95 9.55 0.43
C THR A 115 -15.09 9.41 -1.09
N PRO A 116 -16.32 9.19 -1.61
CA PRO A 116 -16.56 9.16 -3.05
C PRO A 116 -16.13 10.46 -3.75
N GLY A 117 -15.31 10.36 -4.79
CA GLY A 117 -14.76 11.54 -5.48
C GLY A 117 -15.65 12.10 -6.60
N TYR A 118 -16.51 11.29 -7.21
CA TYR A 118 -17.22 11.67 -8.45
C TYR A 118 -18.18 12.85 -8.26
N PHE A 119 -18.96 12.84 -7.18
CA PHE A 119 -19.89 13.94 -6.83
C PHE A 119 -19.33 14.86 -5.75
N ALA A 120 -18.01 15.05 -5.66
CA ALA A 120 -17.37 15.83 -4.59
C ALA A 120 -17.99 17.23 -4.41
N GLY A 121 -18.37 17.91 -5.50
CA GLY A 121 -19.03 19.22 -5.45
C GLY A 121 -20.45 19.22 -4.83
N ALA A 122 -21.12 18.07 -4.77
CA ALA A 122 -22.44 17.91 -4.16
C ALA A 122 -22.38 17.30 -2.73
N LEU A 123 -21.19 16.85 -2.29
CA LEU A 123 -20.99 16.29 -0.96
C LEU A 123 -20.89 17.41 0.08
N THR A 124 -21.99 17.65 0.79
CA THR A 124 -22.01 18.58 1.94
C THR A 124 -21.26 17.99 3.13
N ARG A 125 -20.83 18.83 4.08
CA ARG A 125 -20.22 18.37 5.35
C ARG A 125 -21.10 17.36 6.11
N ALA A 126 -22.43 17.54 6.06
CA ALA A 126 -23.37 16.62 6.69
C ALA A 126 -23.39 15.25 6.00
N ALA A 127 -23.34 15.22 4.67
CA ALA A 127 -23.29 13.98 3.90
C ALA A 127 -21.99 13.19 4.14
N ILE A 128 -20.84 13.89 4.21
CA ILE A 128 -19.54 13.27 4.52
C ILE A 128 -19.55 12.69 5.95
N LYS A 129 -20.11 13.41 6.93
CA LYS A 129 -20.22 12.91 8.30
C LYS A 129 -21.09 11.65 8.35
N GLN A 130 -22.26 11.65 7.71
CA GLN A 130 -23.13 10.48 7.69
C GLN A 130 -22.47 9.28 7.00
N PHE A 131 -21.80 9.50 5.86
CA PHE A 131 -21.03 8.46 5.18
C PHE A 131 -20.01 7.78 6.10
N PHE A 132 -19.18 8.56 6.81
CA PHE A 132 -18.20 7.99 7.73
C PHE A 132 -18.86 7.34 8.96
N THR A 133 -20.01 7.83 9.44
CA THR A 133 -20.76 7.17 10.52
C THR A 133 -21.29 5.80 10.08
N ASP A 134 -21.95 5.71 8.92
CA ASP A 134 -22.50 4.44 8.40
C ASP A 134 -21.39 3.41 8.16
N VAL A 135 -20.26 3.88 7.60
CA VAL A 135 -19.08 3.04 7.37
C VAL A 135 -18.44 2.63 8.69
N ALA A 136 -18.28 3.55 9.66
CA ALA A 136 -17.66 3.26 10.94
C ALA A 136 -18.51 2.31 11.78
N GLU A 137 -19.84 2.44 11.80
CA GLU A 137 -20.75 1.48 12.43
C GLU A 137 -20.61 0.08 11.82
N ALA A 138 -20.38 0.00 10.50
CA ALA A 138 -20.10 -1.25 9.81
C ALA A 138 -18.65 -1.76 10.01
N SER A 139 -17.72 -0.91 10.45
CA SER A 139 -16.25 -1.16 10.42
C SER A 139 -15.56 -0.85 11.75
N LEU A 140 -16.26 -1.01 12.88
CA LEU A 140 -15.74 -0.59 14.19
C LEU A 140 -14.36 -1.21 14.48
N PHE A 141 -13.47 -0.33 14.98
CA PHE A 141 -12.06 -0.52 15.40
C PHE A 141 -10.99 -0.03 14.41
N LEU A 142 -10.65 1.26 14.48
CA LEU A 142 -9.42 1.79 13.89
C LEU A 142 -8.83 2.86 14.81
N ASP A 143 -7.83 2.46 15.61
CA ASP A 143 -6.86 3.36 16.24
C ASP A 143 -5.54 3.16 15.49
N GLY A 144 -4.95 4.23 14.97
CA GLY A 144 -3.84 4.17 14.00
C GLY A 144 -2.58 4.91 14.47
N ALA A 145 -1.41 4.30 14.29
CA ALA A 145 -0.14 4.76 14.85
C ALA A 145 1.08 4.66 13.89
N GLY A 146 0.86 4.75 12.57
CA GLY A 146 1.88 4.58 11.52
C GLY A 146 1.66 5.42 10.25
N CYS A 147 2.39 5.14 9.17
CA CYS A 147 2.25 5.84 7.88
C CYS A 147 2.11 4.88 6.68
N ILE A 148 1.32 5.28 5.68
CA ILE A 148 1.19 4.60 4.38
C ILE A 148 2.05 5.36 3.37
N THR A 149 3.03 4.70 2.73
CA THR A 149 3.88 5.34 1.70
C THR A 149 4.06 4.47 0.46
N GLY A 150 3.92 5.08 -0.72
CA GLY A 150 4.10 4.42 -2.01
C GLY A 150 5.52 3.90 -2.24
N LEU A 151 6.53 4.53 -1.65
CA LEU A 151 7.95 4.15 -1.81
C LEU A 151 8.28 2.81 -1.16
N ALA A 152 7.50 2.38 -0.16
CA ALA A 152 7.67 1.06 0.45
C ALA A 152 7.41 -0.10 -0.54
N ASN A 153 6.76 0.17 -1.69
CA ASN A 153 6.67 -0.79 -2.78
C ASN A 153 7.98 -0.99 -3.56
N LEU A 154 8.98 -0.10 -3.39
CA LEU A 154 10.26 -0.16 -4.10
C LEU A 154 11.45 -0.35 -3.13
N ALA A 155 11.35 0.18 -1.91
CA ALA A 155 12.39 0.13 -0.89
C ALA A 155 11.84 -0.17 0.52
N PRO A 156 11.20 -1.35 0.71
CA PRO A 156 10.51 -1.67 1.96
C PRO A 156 11.43 -1.73 3.20
N LYS A 157 12.64 -2.30 3.07
CA LYS A 157 13.58 -2.40 4.21
C LYS A 157 14.08 -1.03 4.65
N THR A 158 14.36 -0.15 3.68
CA THR A 158 14.81 1.22 3.93
C THR A 158 13.75 2.02 4.67
N CYS A 159 12.48 1.93 4.23
CA CYS A 159 11.37 2.59 4.93
C CYS A 159 11.19 2.05 6.37
N MET A 160 11.29 0.74 6.57
CA MET A 160 11.20 0.14 7.91
C MET A 160 12.39 0.51 8.81
N LYS A 161 13.60 0.62 8.25
CA LYS A 161 14.78 1.07 8.99
C LYS A 161 14.61 2.52 9.48
N LEU A 162 14.11 3.41 8.63
CA LEU A 162 13.78 4.80 9.02
C LEU A 162 12.76 4.82 10.15
N TYR A 163 11.69 4.03 10.05
CA TYR A 163 10.66 3.95 11.09
C TYR A 163 11.23 3.49 12.44
N LYS A 164 12.03 2.41 12.44
CA LYS A 164 12.67 1.89 13.66
C LYS A 164 13.62 2.91 14.28
N ALA A 165 14.52 3.49 13.49
CA ALA A 165 15.46 4.51 13.96
C ALA A 165 14.74 5.74 14.55
N THR A 166 13.63 6.16 13.93
CA THR A 166 12.81 7.28 14.44
C THR A 166 12.16 6.92 15.76
N THR A 167 11.62 5.71 15.88
CA THR A 167 10.96 5.24 17.11
C THR A 167 11.95 5.10 18.26
N GLU A 168 13.14 4.54 17.99
CA GLU A 168 14.23 4.43 18.94
C GLU A 168 14.72 5.81 19.40
N TYR A 169 14.91 6.76 18.47
CA TYR A 169 15.25 8.16 18.80
C TYR A 169 14.21 8.80 19.72
N LEU A 170 12.92 8.65 19.45
CA LEU A 170 11.86 9.21 20.28
C LEU A 170 11.85 8.64 21.71
N GLN A 171 12.27 7.38 21.87
CA GLN A 171 12.39 6.73 23.18
C GLN A 171 13.67 7.13 23.93
N SER A 172 14.77 7.37 23.21
CA SER A 172 16.08 7.71 23.79
C SER A 172 16.83 8.71 22.90
N PRO A 173 16.52 10.02 23.01
CA PRO A 173 17.04 11.02 22.09
C PRO A 173 18.54 11.28 22.28
N THR A 174 19.33 11.06 21.22
CA THR A 174 20.74 11.50 21.14
C THR A 174 21.00 12.26 19.83
N ALA A 175 22.11 13.01 19.77
CA ALA A 175 22.49 13.74 18.57
C ALA A 175 22.83 12.78 17.42
N GLU A 176 23.54 11.70 17.73
CA GLU A 176 23.96 10.69 16.76
C GLU A 176 22.75 9.93 16.17
N ALA A 177 21.76 9.60 17.01
CA ALA A 177 20.53 8.95 16.55
C ALA A 177 19.69 9.89 15.67
N LEU A 178 19.63 11.18 16.01
CA LEU A 178 18.93 12.18 15.21
C LEU A 178 19.58 12.37 13.83
N ASP A 179 20.91 12.34 13.76
CA ASP A 179 21.65 12.45 12.49
C ASP A 179 21.40 11.23 11.59
N GLU A 180 21.34 10.02 12.13
CA GLU A 180 20.98 8.82 11.36
C GLU A 180 19.53 8.86 10.86
N VAL A 181 18.58 9.29 11.70
CA VAL A 181 17.17 9.48 11.29
C VAL A 181 17.08 10.49 10.15
N ARG A 182 17.76 11.64 10.27
CA ARG A 182 17.79 12.67 9.21
C ARG A 182 18.44 12.17 7.93
N ARG A 183 19.51 11.38 8.03
CA ARG A 183 20.18 10.77 6.89
C ARG A 183 19.25 9.81 6.14
N LEU A 184 18.60 8.89 6.87
CA LEU A 184 17.63 7.94 6.30
C LEU A 184 16.41 8.65 5.71
N GLN A 185 15.86 9.66 6.40
CA GLN A 185 14.75 10.47 5.89
C GLN A 185 15.15 11.20 4.61
N GLY A 186 16.38 11.70 4.51
CA GLY A 186 16.90 12.32 3.30
C GLY A 186 16.89 11.38 2.10
N ILE A 187 17.31 10.12 2.28
CA ILE A 187 17.29 9.09 1.22
C ILE A 187 15.84 8.80 0.80
N VAL A 188 14.95 8.57 1.77
CA VAL A 188 13.52 8.31 1.52
C VAL A 188 12.85 9.47 0.78
N SER A 189 13.01 10.71 1.27
CA SER A 189 12.39 11.90 0.66
C SER A 189 12.85 12.13 -0.78
N ARG A 190 14.12 11.84 -1.10
CA ARG A 190 14.61 11.93 -2.49
C ARG A 190 14.02 10.84 -3.37
N GLY A 191 13.79 9.64 -2.84
CA GLY A 191 13.11 8.55 -3.54
C GLY A 191 11.61 8.76 -3.74
N ASP A 192 10.93 9.46 -2.82
CA ASP A 192 9.50 9.76 -2.93
C ASP A 192 9.17 10.64 -4.15
N TRP A 193 10.02 11.64 -4.43
CA TRP A 193 9.78 12.59 -5.51
C TRP A 193 9.59 11.96 -6.90
N PRO A 194 10.51 11.10 -7.41
CA PRO A 194 10.32 10.43 -8.69
C PRO A 194 9.10 9.48 -8.68
N VAL A 195 8.79 8.82 -7.56
CA VAL A 195 7.59 7.97 -7.43
C VAL A 195 6.31 8.79 -7.60
N ILE A 196 6.20 9.93 -6.91
CA ILE A 196 5.04 10.83 -7.04
C ILE A 196 4.88 11.32 -8.48
N LYS A 197 5.97 11.70 -9.13
CA LYS A 197 5.95 12.18 -10.52
C LYS A 197 5.62 11.09 -11.54
N GLY A 198 5.99 9.84 -11.26
CA GLY A 198 5.79 8.71 -12.15
C GLY A 198 4.36 8.13 -12.15
N GLY A 199 3.51 8.55 -11.21
CA GLY A 199 2.17 7.99 -11.06
C GLY A 199 2.21 6.48 -10.81
N ILE A 200 1.23 5.73 -11.30
CA ILE A 200 1.17 4.27 -11.13
C ILE A 200 2.11 3.55 -12.11
N ALA A 201 2.26 4.08 -13.33
CA ALA A 201 3.06 3.47 -14.39
C ALA A 201 4.56 3.44 -14.06
N GLY A 202 5.08 4.49 -13.41
CA GLY A 202 6.51 4.61 -13.11
C GLY A 202 7.04 3.54 -12.14
N PRO A 203 6.46 3.39 -10.94
CA PRO A 203 6.85 2.34 -10.01
C PRO A 203 6.71 0.93 -10.59
N LYS A 204 5.68 0.67 -11.41
CA LYS A 204 5.54 -0.60 -12.13
C LYS A 204 6.67 -0.82 -13.14
N TYR A 205 7.06 0.21 -13.90
CA TYR A 205 8.23 0.15 -14.78
C TYR A 205 9.50 -0.19 -14.01
N VAL A 206 9.71 0.45 -12.86
CA VAL A 206 10.88 0.20 -12.01
C VAL A 206 10.86 -1.23 -11.47
N LEU A 207 9.72 -1.70 -10.94
CA LEU A 207 9.55 -3.08 -10.45
C LEU A 207 9.90 -4.10 -11.52
N ASP A 208 9.48 -3.87 -12.77
CA ASP A 208 9.79 -4.76 -13.89
C ASP A 208 11.31 -4.92 -14.07
N ARG A 209 12.07 -3.83 -13.95
CA ARG A 209 13.54 -3.84 -14.04
C ARG A 209 14.22 -4.46 -12.83
N ILE A 210 13.73 -4.18 -11.63
CA ILE A 210 14.43 -4.60 -10.39
C ILE A 210 14.01 -5.98 -9.90
N ARG A 211 12.84 -6.48 -10.31
CA ARG A 211 12.25 -7.73 -9.82
C ARG A 211 11.72 -8.67 -10.90
N GLY A 212 11.67 -8.24 -12.16
CA GLY A 212 11.19 -9.04 -13.27
C GLY A 212 9.67 -9.14 -13.36
N TYR A 213 8.95 -8.30 -12.61
CA TYR A 213 7.50 -8.17 -12.68
C TYR A 213 7.12 -6.71 -12.41
N GLY A 214 6.06 -6.21 -13.03
CA GLY A 214 5.60 -4.83 -12.84
C GLY A 214 4.57 -4.46 -13.88
N GLY A 215 4.88 -4.74 -15.14
CA GLY A 215 3.95 -4.65 -16.26
C GLY A 215 3.35 -3.26 -16.47
N ALA A 216 2.29 -3.21 -17.27
CA ALA A 216 1.53 -1.99 -17.52
C ALA A 216 0.48 -1.76 -16.40
N PRO A 217 0.08 -0.50 -16.15
CA PRO A 217 -1.19 -0.24 -15.49
C PRO A 217 -2.36 -0.67 -16.40
N ARG A 218 -3.53 -0.90 -15.81
CA ARG A 218 -4.75 -1.20 -16.58
C ARG A 218 -5.26 0.09 -17.23
N ARG A 219 -5.71 -0.01 -18.48
CA ARG A 219 -6.29 1.12 -19.21
C ARG A 219 -7.48 1.69 -18.41
N PRO A 220 -7.69 3.02 -18.46
CA PRO A 220 -7.15 3.99 -19.42
C PRO A 220 -5.77 4.55 -19.07
N LEU A 221 -5.12 4.09 -18.00
CA LEU A 221 -3.74 4.47 -17.70
C LEU A 221 -2.81 3.83 -18.72
N LEU A 222 -1.86 4.62 -19.24
CA LEU A 222 -0.90 4.15 -20.23
C LEU A 222 0.41 3.71 -19.58
N PRO A 223 1.15 2.77 -20.21
CA PRO A 223 2.51 2.43 -19.79
C PRO A 223 3.42 3.66 -19.78
N MET A 224 4.44 3.62 -18.94
CA MET A 224 5.47 4.65 -18.95
C MET A 224 6.42 4.43 -20.14
N GLU A 225 6.66 5.49 -20.90
CA GLU A 225 7.65 5.49 -21.98
C GLU A 225 9.04 5.13 -21.44
N ALA A 226 9.75 4.25 -22.14
CA ALA A 226 11.04 3.73 -21.69
C ALA A 226 12.04 4.83 -21.32
N LYS A 227 12.09 5.91 -22.12
CA LYS A 227 12.96 7.07 -21.84
C LYS A 227 12.69 7.71 -20.47
N ASP A 228 11.43 7.81 -20.07
CA ASP A 228 11.07 8.42 -18.79
C ASP A 228 11.18 7.41 -17.63
N GLY A 229 10.92 6.13 -17.91
CA GLY A 229 11.17 5.03 -16.98
C GLY A 229 12.64 4.89 -16.59
N GLU A 230 13.57 4.96 -17.55
CA GLU A 230 15.02 4.91 -17.27
C GLU A 230 15.50 6.13 -16.48
N LYS A 231 14.95 7.33 -16.74
CA LYS A 231 15.25 8.51 -15.91
C LYS A 231 14.77 8.33 -14.48
N MET A 232 13.58 7.77 -14.30
CA MET A 232 13.02 7.48 -12.98
C MET A 232 13.88 6.44 -12.24
N LEU A 233 14.30 5.38 -12.92
CA LEU A 233 15.19 4.36 -12.36
C LEU A 233 16.51 4.97 -11.90
N ALA A 234 17.14 5.81 -12.72
CA ALA A 234 18.37 6.51 -12.36
C ALA A 234 18.17 7.44 -11.15
N ALA A 235 17.03 8.13 -11.06
CA ALA A 235 16.71 8.99 -9.90
C ALA A 235 16.49 8.19 -8.61
N LEU A 236 16.12 6.91 -8.71
CA LEU A 236 15.93 6.00 -7.59
C LEU A 236 17.18 5.21 -7.20
N GLN A 237 18.29 5.36 -7.95
CA GLN A 237 19.49 4.53 -7.78
C GLN A 237 20.03 4.57 -6.34
N GLU A 238 20.06 5.75 -5.71
CA GLU A 238 20.54 5.91 -4.33
C GLU A 238 19.76 5.04 -3.33
N ILE A 239 18.42 5.09 -3.37
CA ILE A 239 17.60 4.32 -2.44
C ILE A 239 17.61 2.83 -2.79
N LEU A 240 17.65 2.47 -4.07
CA LEU A 240 17.74 1.09 -4.51
C LEU A 240 19.05 0.43 -4.11
N ASP A 241 20.16 1.17 -4.16
CA ASP A 241 21.45 0.67 -3.70
C ASP A 241 21.47 0.56 -2.18
N HIS A 242 20.88 1.52 -1.46
CA HIS A 242 20.74 1.39 0.00
C HIS A 242 19.92 0.15 0.38
N GLU A 243 18.77 -0.06 -0.27
CA GLU A 243 17.86 -1.18 -0.04
C GLU A 243 18.56 -2.53 -0.18
N LYS A 244 19.46 -2.68 -1.17
CA LYS A 244 20.24 -3.91 -1.40
C LYS A 244 21.27 -4.22 -0.32
N THR A 245 21.68 -3.22 0.46
CA THR A 245 22.65 -3.42 1.56
C THR A 245 22.01 -3.92 2.86
N LEU A 246 20.68 -3.91 2.92
CA LEU A 246 19.84 -4.42 4.02
C LEU A 246 19.30 -5.81 3.66
#